data_AF-A0A8T4NK40-F1
#
_entry.id   AF-A0A8T4NK40-F1
#
_cell.length_a   1.000
_cell.length_b   1.000
_cell.length_c   1.000
_cell.angle_alpha   90.00
_cell.angle_beta   90.00
_cell.angle_gamma   90.00
#
_symmetry.space_group_name_H-M   'P 1'
#
loop_
_entity.id
_entity.type
_entity.pdbx_description
1 polymer ?
#
loop_
_entity_poly.entity_id
_entity_poly.type
_entity_poly.pdbx_seq_one_letter_code
_entity_poly.pdbx_strand_id
1 'polypeptide(L)'
;MNLKIKKNLLDLHFQKYLTFLSLSVVISFTYLIAVVIAVLTAQIKLDSFFSMSILFIFSTAVLGLCSFLFFKSLFHLKNIINSLKELS
;
A
#
# COMPACT_ATOMS: atom_id res chain seq x y z
N MET A 1 -30.80 9.87 10.36
CA MET A 1 -29.97 8.67 10.58
C MET A 1 -29.39 8.73 12.00
N ASN A 2 -29.50 7.66 12.79
CA ASN A 2 -29.05 7.67 14.19
C ASN A 2 -27.54 7.96 14.27
N LEU A 3 -27.13 8.92 15.11
CA LEU A 3 -25.73 9.36 15.24
C LEU A 3 -24.78 8.19 15.54
N LYS A 4 -25.24 7.19 16.31
CA LYS A 4 -24.48 5.98 16.62
C LYS A 4 -24.18 5.15 15.36
N ILE A 5 -25.15 5.01 14.46
CA ILE A 5 -24.98 4.26 13.20
C ILE A 5 -23.98 4.99 12.29
N LYS A 6 -24.07 6.32 12.21
CA LYS A 6 -23.14 7.13 11.41
C LYS A 6 -21.69 6.99 11.91
N LYS A 7 -21.48 7.07 13.22
CA LYS A 7 -20.15 6.90 13.83
C LYS A 7 -19.60 5.49 13.59
N ASN A 8 -20.41 4.46 13.79
CA ASN A 8 -19.98 3.08 13.61
C ASN A 8 -19.58 2.79 12.16
N LEU A 9 -20.32 3.35 11.18
CA LEU A 9 -19.97 3.22 9.77
C LEU A 9 -18.62 3.91 9.47
N LEU A 10 -18.39 5.07 10.07
CA LEU A 10 -17.19 5.86 9.88
C LEU A 10 -15.93 5.18 10.47
N ASP A 11 -16.07 4.56 11.64
CA ASP A 11 -15.01 3.72 12.25
C ASP A 11 -14.67 2.51 11.37
N LEU A 12 -15.69 1.87 10.79
CA LEU A 12 -15.52 0.72 9.89
C LEU A 12 -14.77 1.12 8.61
N HIS A 13 -15.08 2.29 8.04
CA HIS A 13 -14.34 2.86 6.92
C HIS A 13 -12.90 3.21 7.30
N PHE A 14 -12.70 3.82 8.46
CA PHE A 14 -11.37 4.16 8.97
C PHE A 14 -10.49 2.91 9.07
N GLN A 15 -11.01 1.85 9.70
CA GLN A 15 -10.29 0.59 9.86
C GLN A 15 -9.96 -0.06 8.51
N LYS A 16 -10.90 -0.03 7.55
CA LYS A 16 -10.67 -0.53 6.19
C LYS A 16 -9.49 0.16 5.49
N TYR A 17 -9.45 1.50 5.51
CA TYR A 17 -8.36 2.24 4.87
C TYR A 17 -7.03 2.11 5.64
N LEU A 18 -7.08 1.98 6.97
CA LEU A 18 -5.90 1.70 7.77
C LEU A 18 -5.30 0.33 7.43
N THR A 19 -6.14 -0.68 7.23
CA THR A 19 -5.72 -2.01 6.78
C THR A 19 -5.08 -1.95 5.39
N PHE A 20 -5.68 -1.24 4.43
CA PHE A 20 -5.07 -1.10 3.10
C PHE A 20 -3.72 -0.38 3.14
N LEU A 21 -3.61 0.66 3.97
CA LEU A 21 -2.37 1.40 4.13
C LEU A 21 -1.26 0.51 4.72
N SER A 22 -1.55 -0.17 5.83
CA SER A 22 -0.59 -1.08 6.48
C SER A 22 -0.21 -2.25 5.59
N LEU A 23 -1.17 -2.88 4.91
CA LEU A 23 -0.91 -3.97 3.99
C LEU A 23 -0.01 -3.54 2.82
N SER A 24 -0.27 -2.37 2.23
CA SER A 24 0.56 -1.83 1.15
C SER A 24 2.02 -1.64 1.59
N VAL A 25 2.24 -1.12 2.80
CA VAL A 25 3.58 -0.96 3.37
C VAL A 25 4.26 -2.31 3.55
N VAL A 26 3.58 -3.28 4.16
CA VAL A 26 4.12 -4.63 4.38
C VAL A 26 4.49 -5.32 3.07
N ILE A 27 3.61 -5.27 2.06
CA ILE A 27 3.87 -5.85 0.74
C ILE A 27 5.08 -5.19 0.09
N SER A 28 5.16 -3.85 0.15
CA SER A 28 6.28 -3.10 -0.43
C SER A 28 7.62 -3.48 0.21
N PHE A 29 7.68 -3.57 1.54
CA PHE A 29 8.91 -3.99 2.24
C PHE A 29 9.27 -5.46 1.95
N THR A 30 8.29 -6.36 1.97
CA THR A 30 8.51 -7.78 1.69
C THR A 30 9.03 -7.98 0.27
N TYR A 31 8.47 -7.26 -0.70
CA TYR A 31 8.93 -7.26 -2.09
C TYR A 31 10.38 -6.77 -2.20
N LEU A 32 10.72 -5.64 -1.56
CA LEU A 32 12.09 -5.11 -1.60
C LEU A 32 13.09 -6.09 -0.99
N ILE A 33 12.77 -6.73 0.14
CA ILE A 33 13.62 -7.75 0.76
C ILE A 33 13.82 -8.93 -0.21
N ALA A 34 12.75 -9.40 -0.86
CA ALA A 34 12.83 -10.50 -1.82
C ALA A 34 13.72 -10.15 -3.03
N VAL A 35 13.60 -8.92 -3.56
CA VAL A 35 14.46 -8.44 -4.67
C VAL A 35 15.93 -8.38 -4.22
N VAL A 36 16.21 -7.83 -3.03
CA VAL A 36 17.57 -7.77 -2.49
C VAL A 36 18.16 -9.18 -2.35
N ILE A 37 17.41 -10.13 -1.80
CA ILE A 37 17.86 -11.53 -1.68
C ILE A 37 18.10 -12.15 -3.07
N ALA A 38 17.20 -11.94 -4.03
CA ALA A 38 17.33 -12.49 -5.39
C ALA A 38 18.57 -11.94 -6.13
N VAL A 39 18.92 -10.67 -5.87
CA VAL A 39 20.15 -10.05 -6.39
C VAL A 39 21.38 -10.61 -5.69
N LEU A 40 21.39 -10.69 -4.36
CA LEU A 40 22.53 -11.21 -3.58
C LEU A 40 22.83 -12.68 -3.86
N THR A 41 21.81 -13.48 -4.13
CA THR A 41 21.94 -14.90 -4.49
C THR A 41 22.28 -15.13 -5.96
N ALA A 42 22.52 -14.06 -6.74
CA ALA A 42 22.80 -14.10 -8.17
C ALA A 42 21.74 -14.86 -8.99
N GLN A 43 20.50 -14.99 -8.47
CA GLN A 43 19.39 -15.58 -9.21
C GLN A 43 18.97 -14.69 -10.39
N ILE A 44 19.21 -13.38 -10.27
CA ILE A 44 18.97 -12.39 -11.31
C ILE A 44 20.30 -11.99 -11.94
N LYS A 45 20.48 -12.32 -13.23
CA LYS A 45 21.63 -11.88 -14.02
C LYS A 45 21.47 -10.40 -14.37
N LEU A 46 22.08 -9.51 -13.59
CA LEU A 46 21.99 -8.06 -13.79
C LEU A 46 22.62 -7.60 -15.12
N ASP A 47 23.55 -8.37 -15.68
CA ASP A 47 24.19 -8.06 -16.97
C ASP A 47 23.28 -8.30 -18.18
N SER A 48 22.17 -9.04 -17.98
CA SER A 48 21.22 -9.33 -19.04
C SER A 48 20.15 -8.24 -19.12
N PHE A 49 20.16 -7.47 -20.19
CA PHE A 49 19.13 -6.45 -20.47
C PHE A 49 17.69 -7.00 -20.38
N PHE A 50 17.49 -8.24 -20.83
CA PHE A 50 16.19 -8.94 -20.75
C PHE A 50 15.76 -9.20 -19.30
N SER A 51 16.67 -9.71 -18.47
CA SER A 51 16.39 -9.99 -17.05
C SER A 51 16.12 -8.70 -16.26
N MET A 52 16.88 -7.64 -16.55
CA MET A 52 16.72 -6.34 -15.91
C MET A 52 15.41 -5.65 -16.31
N SER A 53 15.02 -5.77 -17.59
CA SER A 53 13.74 -5.23 -18.09
C SER A 53 12.53 -5.92 -17.44
N ILE A 54 12.57 -7.24 -17.29
CA ILE A 54 11.52 -7.99 -16.58
C ILE A 54 11.44 -7.53 -15.13
N LEU A 55 12.58 -7.47 -14.42
CA LEU A 55 12.62 -7.00 -13.03
C LEU A 55 12.02 -5.60 -12.90
N PHE A 56 12.35 -4.69 -13.81
CA PHE A 56 11.84 -3.33 -13.82
C PHE A 56 10.32 -3.27 -14.02
N ILE A 57 9.79 -4.01 -15.00
CA ILE A 57 8.34 -4.04 -15.28
C ILE A 57 7.58 -4.60 -14.08
N PHE A 58 8.04 -5.72 -13.52
CA PHE A 58 7.41 -6.32 -12.34
C PHE A 58 7.53 -5.43 -11.10
N SER A 59 8.69 -4.82 -10.87
CA SER A 59 8.89 -3.88 -9.75
C SER A 59 7.94 -2.69 -9.87
N THR A 60 7.83 -2.12 -11.07
CA THR A 60 6.95 -0.98 -11.34
C THR A 60 5.49 -1.36 -11.13
N ALA A 61 5.06 -2.55 -11.57
CA ALA A 61 3.69 -3.01 -11.36
C ALA A 61 3.37 -3.20 -9.87
N VAL A 62 4.24 -3.89 -9.13
CA VAL A 62 4.02 -4.19 -7.70
C VAL A 62 4.12 -2.94 -6.85
N LEU A 63 5.22 -2.19 -6.95
CA LEU A 63 5.43 -0.98 -6.16
C LEU A 63 4.52 0.16 -6.59
N GLY A 64 4.19 0.26 -7.88
CA GLY A 64 3.23 1.24 -8.40
C GLY A 64 1.82 1.00 -7.86
N LEU A 65 1.35 -0.26 -7.88
CA LEU A 65 0.05 -0.61 -7.28
C LEU A 65 0.03 -0.35 -5.77
N CYS A 66 1.09 -0.73 -5.06
CA CYS A 66 1.20 -0.47 -3.62
C CYS A 66 1.19 1.02 -3.32
N SER A 67 1.97 1.82 -4.05
CA SER A 67 2.01 3.28 -3.91
C SER A 67 0.65 3.90 -4.16
N PHE A 68 -0.05 3.49 -5.22
CA PHE A 68 -1.41 3.95 -5.52
C PHE A 68 -2.37 3.65 -4.37
N LEU A 69 -2.39 2.41 -3.87
CA LEU A 69 -3.24 2.02 -2.75
C LEU A 69 -2.88 2.77 -1.46
N PHE A 70 -1.60 3.00 -1.22
CA PHE A 70 -1.09 3.73 -0.07
C PHE A 70 -1.58 5.18 -0.08
N PHE A 71 -1.34 5.92 -1.16
CA PHE A 71 -1.75 7.32 -1.27
C PHE A 71 -3.27 7.48 -1.25
N LYS A 72 -4.00 6.60 -1.96
CA LYS A 72 -5.46 6.61 -1.95
C LYS A 72 -6.01 6.38 -0.54
N SER A 73 -5.45 5.42 0.19
CA SER A 73 -5.88 5.10 1.55
C SER A 73 -5.52 6.21 2.52
N LEU A 74 -4.32 6.78 2.44
CA LEU A 74 -3.88 7.91 3.26
C LEU A 74 -4.81 9.12 3.10
N PHE A 75 -5.19 9.45 1.85
CA PHE A 75 -6.12 10.54 1.57
C PHE A 75 -7.50 10.30 2.20
N HIS A 76 -8.06 9.10 2.04
CA HIS A 76 -9.35 8.77 2.64
C HIS A 76 -9.28 8.76 4.17
N LEU A 77 -8.18 8.26 4.74
CA LEU A 77 -7.98 8.26 6.19
C LEU A 77 -7.97 9.68 6.76
N LYS A 78 -7.25 10.61 6.10
CA LYS A 78 -7.21 12.02 6.49
C LYS A 78 -8.59 12.68 6.44
N ASN A 79 -9.36 12.41 5.39
CA ASN A 79 -10.72 12.94 5.27
C ASN A 79 -11.64 12.38 6.37
N ILE A 80 -11.55 11.08 6.66
CA ILE A 80 -12.37 10.45 7.72
C ILE A 80 -12.04 11.04 9.09
N ILE A 81 -10.75 11.25 9.40
CA ILE A 81 -10.32 11.89 10.66
C ILE A 81 -10.88 13.31 10.77
N ASN A 82 -10.85 14.09 9.69
CA ASN A 82 -11.40 15.44 9.68
C ASN A 82 -12.91 15.43 9.92
N SER A 83 -13.66 14.52 9.26
CA SER A 83 -15.10 14.38 9.48
C SER A 83 -15.45 13.88 10.88
N LEU A 84 -14.59 13.09 11.53
CA LEU A 84 -14.76 12.68 12.92
C LEU A 84 -14.59 13.87 13.88
N LYS A 85 -13.62 14.76 13.63
CA LYS A 85 -13.38 15.97 14.44
C LYS A 85 -14.52 16.97 14.34
N GLU A 86 -15.19 17.07 13.20
CA GLU A 86 -16.37 17.93 13.02
C GLU A 86 -17.64 17.36 13.67
N LEU A 87 -17.65 16.07 14.00
CA LEU A 87 -18.80 15.39 14.60
C LEU A 87 -18.74 15.27 16.13
N SER A 88 -17.59 15.63 16.75
CA SER A 88 -17.38 15.65 18.21
C SER A 88 -17.61 17.04 18.77
#